data_AF-A0A940N925-F1
#
_entry.id   AF-A0A940N925-F1
#
_cell.length_a   1.000
_cell.length_b   1.000
_cell.length_c   1.000
_cell.angle_alpha   90.00
_cell.angle_beta   90.00
_cell.angle_gamma   90.00
#
_symmetry.space_group_name_H-M   'P 1'
#
loop_
_entity.id
_entity.type
_entity.pdbx_description
1 polymer ?
#
loop_
_entity_poly.entity_id
_entity_poly.type
_entity_poly.pdbx_seq_one_letter_code
_entity_poly.pdbx_strand_id
1 'polypeptide(L)'
;MPTELRHIIFSSAEIVEAVSLFARSRGRPLPPGQITEAAALDTEPGSAVTFRLSILPDASDREAGRLSPERLSPERLSPERLSMDWSGPELAAALLRYCRGRNIPMPVRGSKSLQRFGTQVGLVVTIAPRKSSLPERLQQVRTNIRPENRSIQRQSRAELEAVRRGSSLRTALGHE
;
A
#
# COMPACT_ATOMS: atom_id res chain seq x y z
N MET A 1 14.25 1.31 -9.21
CA MET A 1 13.91 -0.10 -9.45
C MET A 1 13.85 -0.82 -8.11
N PRO A 2 12.84 -1.68 -7.84
CA PRO A 2 12.83 -2.52 -6.66
C PRO A 2 14.06 -3.44 -6.67
N THR A 3 14.64 -3.70 -5.50
CA THR A 3 15.77 -4.65 -5.37
C THR A 3 15.30 -6.08 -5.24
N GLU A 4 14.06 -6.28 -4.77
CA GLU A 4 13.48 -7.60 -4.63
C GLU A 4 11.95 -7.51 -4.71
N LEU A 5 11.34 -8.48 -5.37
CA LEU A 5 9.90 -8.62 -5.51
C LEU A 5 9.52 -10.08 -5.26
N ARG A 6 8.60 -10.32 -4.32
CA ARG A 6 8.09 -11.65 -3.96
C ARG A 6 6.59 -11.70 -4.18
N HIS A 7 6.13 -12.75 -4.87
CA HIS A 7 4.71 -13.12 -4.96
C HIS A 7 4.49 -14.37 -4.13
N ILE A 8 3.62 -14.27 -3.12
CA ILE A 8 3.21 -15.42 -2.30
C ILE A 8 1.75 -15.65 -2.63
N ILE A 9 1.45 -16.75 -3.32
CA ILE A 9 0.11 -17.08 -3.78
C ILE A 9 -0.51 -18.08 -2.82
N PHE A 10 -1.77 -17.84 -2.45
CA PHE A 10 -2.51 -18.68 -1.53
C PHE A 10 -3.67 -19.36 -2.24
N SER A 11 -3.84 -20.65 -1.97
CA SER A 11 -5.06 -21.37 -2.33
C SER A 11 -6.23 -20.96 -1.42
N SER A 12 -7.47 -21.20 -1.87
CA SER A 12 -8.66 -20.94 -1.06
C SER A 12 -8.63 -21.66 0.28
N ALA A 13 -8.08 -22.87 0.35
CA ALA A 13 -7.96 -23.64 1.59
C ALA A 13 -7.02 -22.96 2.59
N GLU A 14 -5.89 -22.43 2.12
CA GLU A 14 -4.95 -21.70 2.98
C GLU A 14 -5.51 -20.36 3.44
N ILE A 15 -6.27 -19.68 2.57
CA ILE A 15 -6.97 -18.45 2.95
C ILE A 15 -8.00 -18.76 4.04
N VAL A 16 -8.82 -19.80 3.85
CA VAL A 16 -9.79 -20.28 4.84
C VAL A 16 -9.13 -20.55 6.17
N GLU A 17 -8.02 -21.29 6.18
CA GLU A 17 -7.27 -21.59 7.39
C GLU A 17 -6.73 -20.32 8.05
N ALA A 18 -6.13 -19.41 7.27
CA ALA A 18 -5.60 -18.15 7.74
C ALA A 18 -6.67 -17.28 8.40
N VAL A 19 -7.83 -17.11 7.75
CA VAL A 19 -8.93 -16.32 8.29
C VAL A 19 -9.56 -17.00 9.51
N SER A 20 -9.68 -18.32 9.52
CA SER A 20 -10.17 -19.10 10.67
C SER A 20 -9.30 -18.87 11.91
N LEU A 21 -7.98 -19.01 11.76
CA LEU A 21 -7.02 -18.78 12.84
C LEU A 21 -7.03 -17.33 13.32
N PHE A 22 -7.15 -16.38 12.38
CA PHE A 22 -7.23 -14.96 12.71
C PHE A 22 -8.50 -14.62 13.48
N ALA A 23 -9.66 -15.08 13.02
CA ALA A 23 -10.97 -14.89 13.66
C ALA A 23 -10.97 -15.47 15.08
N ARG A 24 -10.45 -16.69 15.24
CA ARG A 24 -10.26 -17.34 16.55
C ARG A 24 -9.38 -16.50 17.48
N SER A 25 -8.27 -15.96 16.97
CA SER A 25 -7.38 -15.11 17.77
C SER A 25 -7.99 -13.76 18.19
N ARG A 26 -9.08 -13.34 17.53
CA ARG A 26 -9.86 -12.13 17.84
C ARG A 26 -11.10 -12.43 18.70
N GLY A 27 -11.28 -13.67 19.15
CA GLY A 27 -12.44 -14.10 19.94
C GLY A 27 -13.74 -14.22 19.15
N ARG A 28 -13.67 -14.26 17.81
CA ARG A 28 -14.82 -14.42 16.92
C ARG A 28 -14.57 -15.59 15.97
N PRO A 29 -14.60 -16.85 16.46
CA PRO A 29 -14.39 -18.01 15.59
C PRO A 29 -15.44 -18.08 14.49
N LEU A 30 -15.10 -18.71 13.36
CA LEU A 30 -16.07 -18.98 12.31
C LEU A 30 -17.17 -19.91 12.86
N PRO A 31 -18.43 -19.73 12.40
CA PRO A 31 -19.49 -20.64 12.78
C PRO A 31 -19.18 -22.07 12.30
N PRO A 32 -19.57 -23.10 13.07
CA PRO A 32 -19.43 -24.48 12.63
C PRO A 32 -20.31 -24.74 11.42
N GLY A 33 -19.85 -25.63 10.54
CA GLY A 33 -20.56 -25.99 9.33
C GLY A 33 -19.63 -26.36 8.18
N GLN A 34 -20.24 -26.69 7.05
CA GLN A 34 -19.53 -27.01 5.82
C GLN A 34 -19.25 -25.74 5.02
N ILE A 35 -17.99 -25.53 4.63
CA ILE A 35 -17.63 -24.44 3.73
C ILE A 35 -18.11 -24.80 2.32
N THR A 36 -19.08 -24.04 1.82
CA THR A 36 -19.66 -24.23 0.48
C THR A 36 -19.03 -23.33 -0.58
N GLU A 37 -18.45 -22.21 -0.17
CA GLU A 37 -17.85 -21.23 -1.08
C GLU A 37 -16.69 -20.52 -0.38
N ALA A 38 -15.57 -20.36 -1.06
CA ALA A 38 -14.39 -19.68 -0.55
C ALA A 38 -13.64 -19.04 -1.74
N ALA A 39 -13.97 -17.79 -2.05
CA ALA A 39 -13.52 -17.13 -3.28
C ALA A 39 -13.20 -15.65 -3.06
N ALA A 40 -12.20 -15.16 -3.79
CA ALA A 40 -12.04 -13.73 -3.97
C ALA A 40 -13.21 -13.20 -4.80
N LEU A 41 -13.81 -12.08 -4.38
CA LEU A 41 -14.83 -11.41 -5.17
C LEU A 41 -14.19 -10.66 -6.33
N ASP A 42 -14.91 -10.56 -7.45
CA ASP A 42 -14.47 -9.71 -8.56
C ASP A 42 -14.55 -8.26 -8.11
N THR A 43 -13.39 -7.61 -8.11
CA THR A 43 -13.26 -6.20 -7.73
C THR A 43 -12.58 -5.48 -8.87
N GLU A 44 -13.06 -4.28 -9.17
CA GLU A 44 -12.47 -3.43 -10.21
C GLU A 44 -10.95 -3.26 -10.01
N PRO A 45 -10.15 -3.19 -11.09
CA PRO A 45 -8.72 -2.93 -10.99
C PRO A 45 -8.43 -1.72 -10.10
N GLY A 46 -7.61 -1.91 -9.06
CA GLY A 46 -7.30 -0.86 -8.07
C GLY A 46 -8.20 -0.85 -6.83
N SER A 47 -9.28 -1.62 -6.81
CA SER A 47 -10.08 -1.84 -5.60
C SER A 47 -9.40 -2.80 -4.63
N ALA A 48 -9.74 -2.68 -3.34
CA ALA A 48 -9.25 -3.59 -2.32
C ALA A 48 -9.82 -4.99 -2.54
N VAL A 49 -8.94 -6.00 -2.53
CA VAL A 49 -9.33 -7.41 -2.63
C VAL A 49 -10.26 -7.76 -1.47
N THR A 50 -11.43 -8.32 -1.80
CA THR A 50 -12.40 -8.84 -0.82
C THR A 50 -12.52 -10.34 -1.00
N PHE A 51 -12.57 -11.09 0.10
CA PHE A 51 -12.71 -12.54 0.08
C PHE A 51 -14.00 -12.97 0.77
N ARG A 52 -14.84 -13.72 0.05
CA ARG A 52 -16.10 -14.25 0.56
C ARG A 52 -15.94 -15.68 1.01
N LEU A 53 -16.50 -15.97 2.18
CA LEU A 53 -16.63 -17.30 2.74
C LEU A 53 -18.10 -17.58 3.02
N SER A 54 -18.66 -18.63 2.42
CA SER A 54 -20.04 -19.06 2.66
C SER A 54 -20.05 -20.42 3.34
N ILE A 55 -20.65 -20.48 4.53
CA ILE A 55 -20.73 -21.67 5.40
C ILE A 55 -22.18 -22.12 5.47
N LEU A 56 -22.37 -23.42 5.27
CA LEU A 56 -23.62 -24.12 5.52
C LEU A 56 -23.61 -24.63 6.96
N PRO A 57 -24.46 -24.11 7.86
CA PRO A 57 -24.50 -24.58 9.24
C PRO A 57 -24.88 -26.05 9.30
N ASP A 58 -24.25 -26.81 10.20
CA ASP A 58 -24.67 -28.17 10.49
C ASP A 58 -26.03 -28.14 11.21
N ALA A 59 -26.87 -29.15 10.97
CA ALA A 59 -28.19 -29.27 11.58
C ALA A 59 -28.12 -29.39 13.11
N SER A 60 -27.00 -29.90 13.65
CA SER A 60 -26.82 -30.15 15.09
C SER A 60 -26.78 -28.89 15.96
N ASP A 61 -26.47 -27.70 15.41
CA ASP A 61 -26.48 -26.44 16.17
C ASP A 61 -27.82 -25.69 16.14
N ARG A 62 -28.79 -26.14 15.33
CA ARG A 62 -30.14 -25.55 15.34
C ARG A 62 -30.87 -25.80 16.67
N GLU A 63 -30.52 -26.86 17.37
CA GLU A 63 -31.20 -27.26 18.62
C GLU A 63 -30.71 -26.48 19.86
N ALA A 64 -29.49 -25.92 19.84
CA ALA A 64 -28.95 -25.17 20.99
C ALA A 64 -29.59 -23.77 21.17
N GLY A 65 -30.29 -23.25 20.15
CA GLY A 65 -30.92 -21.92 20.17
C GLY A 65 -32.46 -21.90 20.16
N ARG A 66 -33.13 -23.05 20.18
CA ARG A 66 -34.60 -23.12 19.95
C ARG A 66 -35.32 -23.97 21.00
N LEU A 67 -35.34 -23.49 22.25
CA LEU A 67 -36.48 -23.76 23.13
C LEU A 67 -37.62 -22.78 22.75
N SER A 68 -38.27 -23.03 21.62
CA SER A 68 -39.56 -22.42 21.27
C SER A 68 -40.29 -23.38 20.32
N PRO A 69 -41.20 -24.22 20.86
CA PRO A 69 -41.91 -25.21 20.08
C PRO A 69 -43.18 -24.57 19.52
N GLU A 70 -43.09 -23.77 18.47
CA GLU A 70 -44.27 -23.47 17.68
C GLU A 70 -43.92 -23.01 16.27
N ARG A 71 -44.73 -23.46 15.31
CA ARG A 71 -44.73 -23.17 13.88
C ARG A 71 -43.82 -24.06 13.03
N LEU A 72 -44.24 -25.32 12.92
CA LEU A 72 -44.02 -26.16 11.74
C LEU A 72 -44.73 -25.50 10.54
N SER A 73 -43.97 -24.81 9.70
CA SER A 73 -44.37 -24.48 8.33
C SER A 73 -43.56 -25.38 7.38
N PRO A 74 -44.19 -26.24 6.56
CA PRO A 74 -43.49 -27.25 5.77
C PRO A 74 -42.83 -26.74 4.47
N GLU A 75 -42.64 -25.42 4.30
CA GLU A 75 -42.30 -24.85 2.99
C GLU A 75 -40.91 -24.19 2.84
N ARG A 76 -40.01 -24.23 3.85
CA ARG A 76 -38.66 -23.60 3.69
C ARG A 76 -37.55 -24.37 4.39
N LEU A 77 -36.97 -25.36 3.70
CA LEU A 77 -35.74 -26.02 4.13
C LEU A 77 -34.65 -25.89 3.06
N SER A 78 -34.46 -24.68 2.51
CA SER A 78 -33.15 -24.33 1.98
C SER A 78 -32.29 -23.93 3.19
N PRO A 79 -31.23 -24.68 3.53
CA PRO A 79 -30.36 -24.31 4.63
C PRO A 79 -29.77 -22.92 4.38
N GLU A 80 -30.09 -21.98 5.26
CA GLU A 80 -29.64 -20.59 5.20
C GLU A 80 -28.11 -20.55 5.30
N ARG A 81 -27.45 -20.28 4.18
CA ARG A 81 -25.99 -20.17 4.11
C ARG A 81 -25.56 -18.88 4.78
N LEU A 82 -24.62 -18.97 5.71
CA LEU A 82 -23.99 -17.82 6.33
C LEU A 82 -22.86 -17.34 5.44
N SER A 83 -22.94 -16.10 4.95
CA SER A 83 -21.88 -15.49 4.13
C SER A 83 -21.12 -14.44 4.93
N MET A 84 -19.79 -14.47 4.85
CA MET A 84 -18.89 -13.55 5.53
C MET A 84 -17.89 -12.99 4.51
N ASP A 85 -17.82 -11.66 4.45
CA ASP A 85 -16.88 -10.96 3.58
C ASP A 85 -15.70 -10.43 4.41
N TRP A 86 -14.49 -10.72 3.94
CA TRP A 86 -13.23 -10.30 4.55
C TRP A 86 -12.63 -9.16 3.75
N SER A 87 -12.44 -8.02 4.43
CA SER A 87 -11.85 -6.83 3.81
C SER A 87 -10.36 -7.03 3.53
N GLY A 88 -9.82 -6.33 2.52
CA GLY A 88 -8.40 -6.43 2.15
C GLY A 88 -7.42 -6.26 3.32
N PRO A 89 -7.56 -5.24 4.20
CA PRO A 89 -6.68 -5.09 5.35
C PRO A 89 -6.76 -6.25 6.35
N GLU A 90 -7.96 -6.76 6.63
CA GLU A 90 -8.16 -7.89 7.54
C GLU A 90 -7.59 -9.18 6.95
N LEU A 91 -7.85 -9.43 5.67
CA LEU A 91 -7.31 -10.55 4.92
C LEU A 91 -5.78 -10.50 4.88
N ALA A 92 -5.19 -9.32 4.65
CA ALA A 92 -3.74 -9.14 4.65
C ALA A 92 -3.14 -9.45 6.04
N ALA A 93 -3.79 -9.00 7.11
CA ALA A 93 -3.36 -9.29 8.47
C ALA A 93 -3.45 -10.80 8.79
N ALA A 94 -4.52 -11.47 8.35
CA ALA A 94 -4.69 -12.91 8.49
C ALA A 94 -3.60 -13.69 7.74
N LEU A 95 -3.34 -13.34 6.48
CA LEU A 95 -2.31 -13.98 5.65
C LEU A 95 -0.89 -13.73 6.18
N LEU A 96 -0.60 -12.51 6.67
CA LEU A 96 0.68 -12.21 7.32
C LEU A 96 0.90 -13.06 8.57
N ARG A 97 -0.15 -13.27 9.37
CA ARG A 97 -0.10 -14.15 10.54
C ARG A 97 0.11 -15.60 10.13
N TYR A 98 -0.58 -16.05 9.09
CA TYR A 98 -0.42 -17.40 8.53
C TYR A 98 1.02 -17.65 8.05
N CYS A 99 1.62 -16.73 7.31
CA CYS A 99 3.02 -16.82 6.88
C CYS A 99 3.99 -16.94 8.06
N ARG A 100 3.77 -16.13 9.12
CA ARG A 100 4.58 -16.21 10.36
C ARG A 100 4.45 -17.57 11.04
N GLY A 101 3.22 -18.10 11.15
CA GLY A 101 2.97 -19.41 11.75
C GLY A 101 3.62 -20.57 10.98
N ARG A 102 3.75 -20.46 9.66
CA ARG A 102 4.41 -21.44 8.79
C ARG A 102 5.89 -21.18 8.53
N ASN A 103 6.50 -20.22 9.24
CA ASN A 103 7.90 -19.82 9.04
C ASN A 103 8.24 -19.44 7.59
N ILE A 104 7.27 -18.93 6.82
CA ILE A 104 7.51 -18.41 5.48
C ILE A 104 8.29 -17.10 5.62
N PRO A 105 9.51 -16.99 5.06
CA PRO A 105 10.34 -15.81 5.25
C PRO A 105 9.68 -14.55 4.69
N MET A 106 9.22 -13.69 5.59
CA MET A 106 8.58 -12.42 5.23
C MET A 106 9.54 -11.27 5.48
N PRO A 107 9.87 -10.47 4.44
CA PRO A 107 10.73 -9.32 4.65
C PRO A 107 9.99 -8.29 5.51
N VAL A 108 10.66 -7.86 6.60
CA VAL A 108 10.13 -6.88 7.54
C VAL A 108 9.88 -5.55 6.82
N ARG A 109 10.81 -5.16 5.95
CA ARG A 109 10.74 -3.94 5.15
C ARG A 109 10.14 -4.21 3.77
N GLY A 110 9.72 -3.14 3.11
CA GLY A 110 9.05 -3.20 1.81
C GLY A 110 7.53 -3.11 1.93
N SER A 111 6.93 -2.62 0.85
CA SER A 111 5.49 -2.48 0.70
C SER A 111 4.84 -3.85 0.53
N LYS A 112 3.67 -4.03 1.13
CA LYS A 112 2.90 -5.28 1.11
C LYS A 112 1.49 -4.95 0.61
N SER A 113 1.07 -5.58 -0.46
CA SER A 113 -0.26 -5.39 -1.05
C SER A 113 -0.89 -6.73 -1.39
N LEU A 114 -2.20 -6.84 -1.22
CA LEU A 114 -2.94 -7.98 -1.75
C LEU A 114 -3.25 -7.72 -3.22
N GLN A 115 -3.09 -8.77 -4.01
CA GLN A 115 -3.48 -8.79 -5.41
C GLN A 115 -4.19 -10.10 -5.71
N ARG A 116 -5.18 -10.03 -6.60
CA ARG A 116 -5.86 -11.21 -7.09
C ARG A 116 -5.12 -11.77 -8.31
N PHE A 117 -4.94 -13.09 -8.33
CA PHE A 117 -4.33 -13.84 -9.43
C PHE A 117 -5.32 -14.90 -9.90
N GLY A 118 -6.13 -14.58 -10.92
CA GLY A 118 -7.20 -15.48 -11.35
C GLY A 118 -8.21 -15.71 -10.23
N THR A 119 -8.33 -16.92 -9.70
CA THR A 119 -9.19 -17.27 -8.56
C THR A 119 -8.47 -17.20 -7.21
N GLN A 120 -7.16 -17.03 -7.21
CA GLN A 120 -6.33 -17.02 -6.01
C GLN A 120 -6.06 -15.61 -5.53
N VAL A 121 -5.72 -15.48 -4.25
CA VAL A 121 -5.23 -14.23 -3.66
C VAL A 121 -3.75 -14.39 -3.40
N GLY A 122 -2.97 -13.36 -3.71
CA GLY A 122 -1.55 -13.33 -3.43
C GLY A 122 -1.14 -12.08 -2.66
N LEU A 123 -0.10 -12.22 -1.86
CA LEU A 123 0.60 -11.12 -1.23
C LEU A 123 1.80 -10.74 -2.10
N VAL A 124 1.77 -9.53 -2.63
CA VAL A 124 2.87 -8.93 -3.36
C VAL A 124 3.71 -8.12 -2.39
N VAL A 125 4.99 -8.45 -2.31
CA VAL A 125 5.94 -7.79 -1.42
C VAL A 125 7.05 -7.16 -2.24
N THR A 126 7.20 -5.84 -2.14
CA THR A 126 8.17 -5.07 -2.92
C THR A 126 9.18 -4.41 -1.99
N ILE A 127 10.46 -4.75 -2.12
CA ILE A 127 11.55 -4.16 -1.36
C ILE A 127 12.30 -3.18 -2.26
N ALA A 128 12.29 -1.91 -1.89
CA ALA A 128 13.10 -0.90 -2.56
C ALA A 128 14.56 -0.93 -2.02
N PRO A 129 15.54 -0.58 -2.86
CA PRO A 129 16.91 -0.41 -2.40
C PRO A 129 16.95 0.59 -1.25
N ARG A 130 17.79 0.33 -0.24
CA ARG A 130 18.21 1.41 0.66
C ARG A 130 18.78 2.51 -0.25
N LYS A 131 18.29 3.74 -0.13
CA LYS A 131 19.14 4.88 -0.52
C LYS A 131 20.39 4.72 0.32
N SER A 132 21.49 4.26 -0.27
CA SER A 132 22.78 4.42 0.35
C SER A 132 22.92 5.93 0.53
N SER A 133 22.86 6.39 1.77
CA SER A 133 23.48 7.66 2.09
C SER A 133 24.92 7.49 1.63
N LEU A 134 25.28 8.12 0.50
CA LEU A 134 26.67 8.34 0.13
C LEU A 134 27.41 8.76 1.41
N PRO A 135 28.60 8.21 1.71
CA PRO A 135 29.36 8.64 2.87
C PRO A 135 29.49 10.17 2.80
N GLU A 136 29.07 10.83 3.88
CA GLU A 136 29.01 12.28 4.09
C GLU A 136 30.28 13.02 3.63
N ARG A 137 31.40 12.29 3.58
CA ARG A 137 32.71 12.72 3.07
C ARG A 137 32.75 13.18 1.61
N LEU A 138 31.81 12.79 0.75
CA LEU A 138 31.76 13.28 -0.64
C LEU A 138 30.85 14.51 -0.83
N GLN A 139 30.08 14.90 0.19
CA GLN A 139 29.24 16.11 0.11
C GLN A 139 30.01 17.38 0.51
N GLN A 140 31.09 17.27 1.29
CA GLN A 140 31.92 18.41 1.70
C GLN A 140 32.99 18.84 0.68
N VAL A 141 33.25 18.07 -0.38
CA VAL A 141 34.23 18.45 -1.41
C VAL A 141 33.62 19.39 -2.46
N ARG A 142 32.29 19.44 -2.60
CA ARG A 142 31.61 20.33 -3.56
C ARG A 142 31.33 21.76 -3.05
N THR A 143 31.53 22.03 -1.76
CA THR A 143 31.25 23.36 -1.17
C THR A 143 32.49 24.23 -0.95
N ASN A 144 33.70 23.71 -1.21
CA ASN A 144 34.96 24.44 -0.99
C ASN A 144 35.72 24.84 -2.27
N ILE A 145 35.05 24.95 -3.42
CA ILE A 145 35.58 25.80 -4.50
C ILE A 145 35.16 27.23 -4.20
N ARG A 146 36.01 27.94 -3.45
CA ARG A 146 35.98 29.40 -3.27
C ARG A 146 35.86 30.07 -4.65
N PRO A 147 34.84 30.89 -4.93
CA PRO A 147 34.95 31.88 -5.98
C PRO A 147 35.72 33.09 -5.42
N GLU A 148 37.05 33.03 -5.47
CA GLU A 148 37.85 34.25 -5.55
C GLU A 148 37.56 34.91 -6.89
N ASN A 149 36.67 35.92 -6.88
CA ASN A 149 36.65 37.10 -7.79
C ASN A 149 35.24 37.67 -7.93
N ARG A 150 34.79 38.42 -6.90
CA ARG A 150 33.64 39.35 -7.03
C ARG A 150 34.03 40.82 -7.04
N SER A 151 35.33 41.12 -7.04
CA SER A 151 35.85 42.49 -6.95
C SER A 151 36.00 43.19 -8.31
N ILE A 152 36.05 42.44 -9.42
CA ILE A 152 36.44 43.01 -10.74
C ILE A 152 35.24 43.53 -11.55
N GLN A 153 34.00 43.08 -11.30
CA GLN A 153 32.83 43.49 -12.10
C GLN A 153 32.09 44.75 -11.63
N ARG A 154 32.51 45.39 -10.52
CA ARG A 154 31.87 46.64 -10.06
C ARG A 154 32.52 47.92 -10.60
N GLN A 155 33.78 47.86 -11.05
CA GLN A 155 34.47 49.05 -11.57
C GLN A 155 34.03 49.44 -12.99
N SER A 156 33.65 48.48 -13.83
CA SER A 156 33.30 48.75 -15.24
C SER A 156 31.88 49.30 -15.46
N ARG A 157 30.99 49.27 -14.46
CA ARG A 157 29.63 49.86 -14.58
C ARG A 157 29.56 51.31 -14.10
N ALA A 158 30.50 51.76 -13.26
CA ALA A 158 30.56 53.15 -12.81
C ALA A 158 31.25 54.08 -13.84
N GLU A 159 32.22 53.59 -14.60
CA GLU A 159 32.87 54.39 -15.66
C GLU A 159 31.98 54.64 -16.88
N LEU A 160 31.08 53.71 -17.22
CA LEU A 160 30.14 53.88 -18.35
C LEU A 160 29.01 54.89 -18.09
N GLU A 161 28.70 55.20 -16.82
CA GLU A 161 27.70 56.23 -16.47
C GLU A 161 28.30 57.65 -16.34
N ALA A 162 29.62 57.77 -16.12
CA ALA A 162 30.30 59.07 -16.05
C ALA A 162 30.55 59.69 -17.44
N VAL A 163 30.80 58.87 -18.48
CA VAL A 163 30.95 59.36 -19.86
C VAL A 163 29.63 59.91 -20.43
N ARG A 164 28.48 59.38 -19.98
CA ARG A 164 27.16 59.76 -20.52
C ARG A 164 26.60 61.08 -19.95
N ARG A 165 27.14 61.57 -18.82
CA ARG A 165 26.72 62.84 -18.19
C ARG A 165 27.66 64.02 -18.48
N GLY A 166 28.78 63.80 -19.19
CA GLY A 166 29.77 64.83 -19.52
C GLY A 166 29.69 65.44 -20.92
N SER A 167 28.82 64.96 -21.81
CA SER A 167 28.73 65.45 -23.21
C SER A 167 27.55 66.41 -23.46
N SER A 168 27.01 67.04 -22.42
CA SER A 168 26.05 68.14 -22.54
C SER A 168 26.74 69.43 -22.08
N LEU A 169 27.52 70.04 -22.99
CA LEU A 169 27.94 71.47 -22.99
C LEU A 169 29.02 71.68 -24.07
N ARG A 170 28.60 71.67 -25.33
CA ARG A 170 29.26 72.21 -26.55
C ARG A 170 28.37 71.73 -27.70
N THR A 171 27.37 72.48 -28.11
CA THR A 171 27.27 73.29 -29.35
C THR A 171 25.79 73.71 -29.32
N ALA A 172 25.33 74.95 -29.40
CA ALA A 172 25.56 75.92 -30.45
C ALA A 172 25.14 77.31 -29.96
N LEU A 173 26.08 78.25 -29.97
CA LEU A 173 25.82 79.68 -30.17
C LEU A 173 26.20 79.96 -31.62
N GLY A 174 25.29 80.59 -32.39
CA GLY A 174 25.65 81.37 -33.58
C GLY A 174 24.91 81.05 -34.88
N HIS A 175 24.35 82.14 -35.46
CA HIS A 175 24.04 82.40 -36.88
C HIS A 175 22.73 81.79 -37.45
N GLU A 176 21.78 82.52 -38.05
CA GLU A 176 21.67 83.92 -38.55
C GLU A 176 20.27 84.49 -38.30
#